data_AF-A0A3D9DCY8-F1
#
_entry.id   AF-A0A3D9DCY8-F1
#
_cell.length_a   1.000
_cell.length_b   1.000
_cell.length_c   1.000
_cell.angle_alpha   90.00
_cell.angle_beta   90.00
_cell.angle_gamma   90.00
#
_symmetry.space_group_name_H-M   'P 1'
#
loop_
_entity.id
_entity.type
_entity.pdbx_description
1 polymer ?
#
loop_
_entity_poly.entity_id
_entity_poly.type
_entity_poly.pdbx_seq_one_letter_code
_entity_poly.pdbx_strand_id
1 'polypeptide(L)'
;MEKIKINEGIANDLIEESVYRRLPQILQNITQPFTGRERDIVLTSALGVLSTCLPNIYGIYDGDKIYPNVYVMIIAPAASGKGVMNKSRILIDKIHDKVLNDSINIQKDCKEEKKKSKEKKGSDDCPSLEIKIMPANISTAEMYTYMGASNHGVLIIESEADTMSNMLNNDWSNYSDILRKCFHHEPISISRKMEKIFEDIKEPKLSLVMSGTPEQLKTLIKSKENGLYSRFIVYTFDEISQFKNVFSISTRNNNAVFEEEAKQVFNLYEALAGLKKEEIEFKLTENQVRKFLKELTVMHGVILDFHPQSFISNLNRHGLILFRVAMILTALRNINNIPVTGKELVCSNMDFILALEITKVFLKHSLVTYNTFDDGILSENDEKLLFGLPFQFTRAEAIKLAEMHNIPKRTMDDKLKQWKKKYIITPIRQGLYRRNKNFM
;
A
#
# COMPACT_ATOMS: atom_id res chain seq x y z
N MET A 1 -20.70 -16.82 -20.52
CA MET A 1 -20.36 -17.88 -19.54
C MET A 1 -20.24 -17.22 -18.19
N GLU A 2 -21.24 -17.43 -17.35
CA GLU A 2 -21.31 -16.87 -15.99
C GLU A 2 -20.23 -17.51 -15.11
N LYS A 3 -19.44 -16.68 -14.43
CA LYS A 3 -18.45 -17.12 -13.46
C LYS A 3 -19.17 -17.57 -12.19
N ILE A 4 -19.04 -18.84 -11.86
CA ILE A 4 -19.51 -19.42 -10.59
C ILE A 4 -18.58 -18.96 -9.46
N LYS A 5 -19.15 -18.38 -8.41
CA LYS A 5 -18.48 -17.94 -7.17
C LYS A 5 -18.55 -19.04 -6.11
N ILE A 6 -17.51 -19.18 -5.29
CA ILE A 6 -17.52 -19.97 -4.05
C ILE A 6 -17.02 -19.03 -2.93
N ASN A 7 -17.61 -19.11 -1.73
CA ASN A 7 -17.37 -18.24 -0.56
C ASN A 7 -17.64 -16.73 -0.76
N GLU A 8 -18.71 -16.37 -1.50
CA GLU A 8 -19.01 -14.99 -1.90
C GLU A 8 -17.80 -14.23 -2.50
N GLY A 9 -16.86 -14.98 -3.10
CA GLY A 9 -15.54 -14.52 -3.52
C GLY A 9 -15.55 -13.20 -4.29
N ILE A 10 -14.62 -12.34 -3.89
CA ILE A 10 -14.34 -11.05 -4.50
C ILE A 10 -13.85 -11.27 -5.94
N ALA A 11 -14.75 -11.10 -6.91
CA ALA A 11 -14.38 -11.00 -8.32
C ALA A 11 -13.92 -9.56 -8.59
N ASN A 12 -12.61 -9.33 -8.55
CA ASN A 12 -12.04 -8.04 -8.90
C ASN A 12 -11.55 -8.01 -10.34
N ASP A 13 -11.52 -6.81 -10.91
CA ASP A 13 -10.99 -6.59 -12.25
C ASP A 13 -9.50 -6.96 -12.30
N LEU A 14 -9.01 -7.36 -13.48
CA LEU A 14 -7.58 -7.38 -13.77
C LEU A 14 -7.18 -6.00 -14.29
N ILE A 15 -5.90 -5.68 -14.19
CA ILE A 15 -5.35 -4.54 -14.93
C ILE A 15 -5.43 -4.86 -16.44
N GLU A 16 -5.96 -3.91 -17.22
CA GLU A 16 -6.17 -4.13 -18.66
C GLU A 16 -4.84 -4.36 -19.42
N GLU A 17 -4.85 -5.23 -20.43
CA GLU A 17 -3.69 -5.48 -21.30
C GLU A 17 -3.14 -4.22 -22.00
N SER A 18 -4.01 -3.23 -22.24
CA SER A 18 -3.66 -1.94 -22.83
C SER A 18 -2.72 -1.11 -21.94
N VAL A 19 -2.78 -1.30 -20.62
CA VAL A 19 -1.90 -0.65 -19.62
C VAL A 19 -0.49 -1.18 -19.80
N TYR A 20 -0.32 -2.50 -19.83
CA TYR A 20 0.99 -3.15 -19.92
C TYR A 20 1.80 -2.72 -21.13
N ARG A 21 1.15 -2.55 -22.29
CA ARG A 21 1.82 -2.11 -23.53
C ARG A 21 2.34 -0.67 -23.49
N ARG A 22 1.82 0.15 -22.57
CA ARG A 22 2.15 1.57 -22.43
C ARG A 22 3.06 1.86 -21.24
N LEU A 23 3.40 0.87 -20.42
CA LEU A 23 4.30 1.05 -19.27
C LEU A 23 5.68 1.61 -19.70
N PRO A 24 6.46 2.21 -18.79
CA PRO A 24 7.89 2.43 -19.02
C PRO A 24 8.62 1.10 -19.29
N GLN A 25 9.69 1.12 -20.08
CA GLN A 25 10.34 -0.10 -20.58
C GLN A 25 10.73 -1.09 -19.47
N ILE A 26 11.28 -0.59 -18.35
CA ILE A 26 11.59 -1.41 -17.16
C ILE A 26 10.37 -2.20 -16.68
N LEU A 27 9.24 -1.51 -16.52
CA LEU A 27 8.00 -2.14 -16.04
C LEU A 27 7.40 -3.08 -17.09
N GLN A 28 7.54 -2.79 -18.38
CA GLN A 28 7.16 -3.73 -19.45
C GLN A 28 7.96 -5.02 -19.35
N ASN A 29 9.29 -4.90 -19.28
CA ASN A 29 10.21 -6.03 -19.29
C ASN A 29 9.96 -6.98 -18.12
N ILE A 30 9.79 -6.46 -16.90
CA ILE A 30 9.56 -7.31 -15.72
C ILE A 30 8.15 -7.90 -15.66
N THR A 31 7.16 -7.28 -16.30
CA THR A 31 5.77 -7.79 -16.30
C THR A 31 5.49 -8.73 -17.48
N GLN A 32 6.23 -8.62 -18.58
CA GLN A 32 6.04 -9.43 -19.78
C GLN A 32 6.04 -10.95 -19.52
N PRO A 33 6.91 -11.53 -18.66
CA PRO A 33 6.95 -12.97 -18.39
C PRO A 33 5.74 -13.53 -17.62
N PHE A 34 4.86 -12.67 -17.09
CA PHE A 34 3.72 -13.06 -16.27
C PHE A 34 2.40 -12.78 -16.98
N THR A 35 1.33 -13.43 -16.51
CA THR A 35 -0.03 -13.25 -17.03
C THR A 35 -1.05 -13.24 -15.87
N GLY A 36 -2.22 -12.64 -16.10
CA GLY A 36 -3.29 -12.56 -15.10
C GLY A 36 -2.82 -11.96 -13.77
N ARG A 37 -3.29 -12.52 -12.65
CA ARG A 37 -3.02 -12.01 -11.29
C ARG A 37 -1.53 -11.86 -10.97
N GLU A 38 -0.68 -12.77 -11.43
CA GLU A 38 0.76 -12.66 -11.18
C GLU A 38 1.37 -11.42 -11.85
N ARG A 39 0.88 -11.04 -13.03
CA ARG A 39 1.33 -9.85 -13.73
C ARG A 39 0.93 -8.59 -13.01
N ASP A 40 -0.30 -8.53 -12.51
CA ASP A 40 -0.81 -7.44 -11.70
C ASP A 40 -0.04 -7.32 -10.38
N ILE A 41 0.26 -8.45 -9.72
CA ILE A 41 1.07 -8.50 -8.50
C ILE A 41 2.46 -7.92 -8.76
N VAL A 42 3.14 -8.36 -9.83
CA VAL A 42 4.48 -7.87 -10.19
C VAL A 42 4.47 -6.37 -10.45
N LEU A 43 3.51 -5.86 -11.22
CA LEU A 43 3.40 -4.42 -11.48
C LEU A 43 3.17 -3.64 -10.18
N THR A 44 2.22 -4.11 -9.36
CA THR A 44 1.81 -3.44 -8.12
C THR A 44 2.96 -3.42 -7.10
N SER A 45 3.67 -4.54 -6.94
CA SER A 45 4.81 -4.63 -6.02
C SER A 45 6.02 -3.84 -6.53
N ALA A 46 6.28 -3.84 -7.84
CA ALA A 46 7.33 -3.04 -8.44
C ALA A 46 7.11 -1.54 -8.25
N LEU A 47 5.88 -1.03 -8.38
CA LEU A 47 5.58 0.38 -8.08
C LEU A 47 5.93 0.74 -6.64
N GLY A 48 5.62 -0.13 -5.68
CA GLY A 48 5.95 0.07 -4.28
C GLY A 48 7.46 0.05 -4.01
N VAL A 49 8.20 -0.91 -4.59
CA VAL A 49 9.66 -0.97 -4.45
C VAL A 49 10.32 0.26 -5.08
N LEU A 50 10.00 0.55 -6.34
CA LEU A 50 10.62 1.63 -7.13
C LEU A 50 10.32 3.01 -6.57
N SER A 51 9.22 3.19 -5.82
CA SER A 51 8.94 4.43 -5.10
C SER A 51 10.03 4.86 -4.11
N THR A 52 10.91 3.93 -3.71
CA THR A 52 12.04 4.17 -2.79
C THR A 52 13.38 4.36 -3.52
N CYS A 53 13.39 4.16 -4.85
CA CYS A 53 14.57 4.18 -5.71
C CYS A 53 14.76 5.51 -6.44
N LEU A 54 13.98 6.53 -6.09
CA LEU A 54 13.93 7.83 -6.77
C LEU A 54 14.34 8.98 -5.82
N PRO A 55 15.61 9.00 -5.34
CA PRO A 55 16.07 10.08 -4.47
C PRO A 55 16.01 11.42 -5.18
N ASN A 56 15.89 12.50 -4.43
CA ASN A 56 15.90 13.88 -4.93
C ASN A 56 14.83 14.22 -5.98
N ILE A 57 13.83 13.35 -6.21
CA ILE A 57 12.62 13.68 -6.96
C ILE A 57 11.51 14.00 -5.96
N TYR A 58 10.87 15.14 -6.13
CA TYR A 58 9.71 15.56 -5.33
C TYR A 58 8.64 16.16 -6.22
N GLY A 59 7.46 16.42 -5.69
CA GLY A 59 6.45 17.27 -6.33
C GLY A 59 5.69 18.08 -5.29
N ILE A 60 4.98 19.11 -5.73
CA ILE A 60 4.12 19.91 -4.86
C ILE A 60 2.67 19.43 -4.99
N TYR A 61 2.07 19.04 -3.87
CA TYR A 61 0.68 18.60 -3.79
C TYR A 61 0.01 19.27 -2.60
N ASP A 62 -1.09 19.99 -2.83
CA ASP A 62 -1.80 20.77 -1.80
C ASP A 62 -0.91 21.79 -1.04
N GLY A 63 0.08 22.35 -1.75
CA GLY A 63 1.04 23.30 -1.19
C GLY A 63 2.25 22.66 -0.49
N ASP A 64 2.18 21.36 -0.18
CA ASP A 64 3.24 20.64 0.49
C ASP A 64 4.16 19.89 -0.48
N LYS A 65 5.42 19.77 -0.08
CA LYS A 65 6.41 18.96 -0.78
C LYS A 65 6.18 17.48 -0.46
N ILE A 66 5.96 16.67 -1.49
CA ILE A 66 5.78 15.22 -1.36
C ILE A 66 6.84 14.44 -2.14
N TYR A 67 7.08 13.21 -1.74
CA TYR A 67 8.02 12.26 -2.37
C TYR A 67 7.26 11.07 -2.98
N PRO A 68 7.89 10.26 -3.85
CA PRO A 68 7.19 9.20 -4.59
C PRO A 68 6.70 8.03 -3.73
N ASN A 69 7.08 7.94 -2.46
CA ASN A 69 6.85 6.79 -1.57
C ASN A 69 5.37 6.36 -1.49
N VAL A 70 5.09 5.07 -1.72
CA VAL A 70 3.74 4.49 -1.61
C VAL A 70 3.73 3.26 -0.71
N TYR A 71 2.54 2.93 -0.19
CA TYR A 71 2.29 1.69 0.53
C TYR A 71 1.47 0.76 -0.35
N VAL A 72 1.90 -0.49 -0.45
CA VAL A 72 1.30 -1.54 -1.28
C VAL A 72 0.95 -2.73 -0.41
N MET A 73 -0.26 -3.25 -0.62
CA MET A 73 -0.77 -4.42 0.08
C MET A 73 -1.52 -5.34 -0.88
N ILE A 74 -0.98 -6.54 -1.06
CA ILE A 74 -1.56 -7.59 -1.89
C ILE A 74 -2.28 -8.59 -1.00
N ILE A 75 -3.59 -8.74 -1.17
CA ILE A 75 -4.43 -9.60 -0.32
C ILE A 75 -4.99 -10.74 -1.15
N ALA A 76 -4.53 -11.96 -0.88
CA ALA A 76 -4.99 -13.15 -1.58
C ALA A 76 -4.90 -14.41 -0.69
N PRO A 77 -5.72 -15.45 -0.95
CA PRO A 77 -5.65 -16.72 -0.26
C PRO A 77 -4.25 -17.35 -0.25
N ALA A 78 -4.07 -18.34 0.64
CA ALA A 78 -2.89 -19.20 0.59
C ALA A 78 -2.79 -19.89 -0.79
N ALA A 79 -1.56 -20.13 -1.26
CA ALA A 79 -1.29 -20.75 -2.56
C ALA A 79 -1.84 -20.02 -3.81
N SER A 80 -2.24 -18.75 -3.72
CA SER A 80 -2.73 -17.94 -4.87
C SER A 80 -1.63 -17.32 -5.75
N GLY A 81 -0.36 -17.72 -5.60
CA GLY A 81 0.76 -17.16 -6.38
C GLY A 81 1.29 -15.81 -5.91
N LYS A 82 0.81 -15.28 -4.77
CA LYS A 82 1.26 -13.99 -4.19
C LYS A 82 2.77 -13.88 -3.94
N GLY A 83 3.46 -15.01 -3.79
CA GLY A 83 4.92 -15.06 -3.62
C GLY A 83 5.71 -14.46 -4.78
N VAL A 84 5.11 -14.30 -5.97
CA VAL A 84 5.74 -13.59 -7.10
C VAL A 84 6.10 -12.13 -6.76
N MET A 85 5.41 -11.53 -5.77
CA MET A 85 5.72 -10.22 -5.22
C MET A 85 7.21 -10.07 -4.86
N ASN A 86 7.83 -11.12 -4.28
CA ASN A 86 9.22 -11.05 -3.83
C ASN A 86 10.22 -10.85 -4.98
N LYS A 87 9.84 -11.09 -6.23
CA LYS A 87 10.71 -10.77 -7.38
C LYS A 87 10.99 -9.28 -7.50
N SER A 88 10.06 -8.40 -7.09
CA SER A 88 10.32 -6.95 -7.15
C SER A 88 11.41 -6.52 -6.19
N ARG A 89 11.76 -7.31 -5.16
CA ARG A 89 12.89 -7.04 -4.26
C ARG A 89 14.23 -6.93 -5.02
N ILE A 90 14.40 -7.74 -6.06
CA ILE A 90 15.61 -7.76 -6.91
C ILE A 90 15.93 -6.37 -7.48
N LEU A 91 14.91 -5.54 -7.73
CA LEU A 91 15.06 -4.18 -8.26
C LEU A 91 15.80 -3.22 -7.33
N ILE A 92 15.78 -3.49 -6.02
CA ILE A 92 16.40 -2.63 -4.99
C ILE A 92 17.63 -3.27 -4.33
N ASP A 93 17.81 -4.58 -4.42
CA ASP A 93 18.89 -5.29 -3.71
C ASP A 93 20.29 -4.69 -3.99
N LYS A 94 20.60 -4.33 -5.25
CA LYS A 94 21.88 -3.66 -5.58
C LYS A 94 22.07 -2.32 -4.88
N ILE A 95 20.99 -1.54 -4.77
CA ILE A 95 21.00 -0.25 -4.07
C ILE A 95 21.19 -0.50 -2.57
N HIS A 96 20.50 -1.51 -2.01
CA HIS A 96 20.64 -1.90 -0.62
C HIS A 96 22.07 -2.32 -0.28
N ASP A 97 22.65 -3.22 -1.07
CA ASP A 97 24.00 -3.73 -0.85
C ASP A 97 25.03 -2.59 -0.91
N LYS A 98 24.88 -1.65 -1.86
CA LYS A 98 25.77 -0.48 -1.95
C LYS A 98 25.69 0.38 -0.68
N VAL A 99 24.48 0.81 -0.31
CA VAL A 99 24.26 1.69 0.85
C VAL A 99 24.72 1.03 2.15
N LEU A 100 24.38 -0.26 2.33
CA LEU A 100 24.78 -1.02 3.51
C LEU A 100 26.30 -1.15 3.60
N ASN A 101 26.97 -1.56 2.51
CA ASN A 101 28.42 -1.75 2.52
C ASN A 101 29.18 -0.43 2.73
N ASP A 102 28.73 0.66 2.11
CA ASP A 102 29.30 1.99 2.32
C ASP A 102 29.18 2.40 3.80
N SER A 103 28.00 2.21 4.38
CA SER A 103 27.76 2.55 5.79
C SER A 103 28.57 1.68 6.75
N ILE A 104 28.71 0.38 6.48
CA ILE A 104 29.59 -0.52 7.25
C ILE A 104 31.03 -0.04 7.20
N ASN A 105 31.53 0.38 6.04
CA ASN A 105 32.90 0.86 5.88
C ASN A 105 33.11 2.18 6.64
N ILE A 106 32.20 3.15 6.49
CA ILE A 106 32.24 4.41 7.25
C ILE A 106 32.24 4.15 8.76
N GLN A 107 31.42 3.21 9.23
CA GLN A 107 31.35 2.87 10.65
C GLN A 107 32.63 2.16 11.14
N LYS A 108 33.23 1.29 10.32
CA LYS A 108 34.52 0.66 10.62
C LYS A 108 35.63 1.69 10.73
N ASP A 109 35.74 2.60 9.77
CA ASP A 109 36.75 3.66 9.75
C ASP A 109 36.63 4.56 10.99
N CYS A 110 35.40 4.99 11.33
CA CYS A 110 35.13 5.75 12.56
C CYS A 110 35.58 5.01 13.83
N LYS A 111 35.29 3.70 13.92
CA LYS A 111 35.68 2.86 15.07
C LYS A 111 37.20 2.68 15.15
N GLU A 112 37.89 2.59 14.01
CA GLU A 112 39.35 2.46 13.96
C GLU A 112 40.07 3.76 14.34
N GLU A 113 39.60 4.91 13.84
CA GLU A 113 40.13 6.22 14.21
C GLU A 113 40.02 6.47 15.72
N LYS A 114 38.88 6.11 16.33
CA LYS A 114 38.69 6.24 17.78
C LYS A 114 39.59 5.31 18.60
N LYS A 115 39.86 4.10 18.11
CA LYS A 115 40.84 3.20 18.76
C LYS A 115 42.24 3.81 18.75
N LYS A 116 42.60 4.55 17.70
CA LYS A 116 43.90 5.25 17.57
C LYS A 116 43.98 6.51 18.45
N SER A 117 42.87 7.23 18.67
CA SER A 117 42.87 8.51 19.41
C SER A 117 42.89 8.42 20.94
N LYS A 118 42.80 7.21 21.55
CA LYS A 118 42.72 6.99 23.02
C LYS A 118 41.58 7.75 23.74
N GLU A 119 40.64 8.34 23.02
CA GLU A 119 39.46 8.97 23.62
C GLU A 119 38.49 7.90 24.13
N LYS A 120 38.53 7.64 25.44
CA LYS A 120 37.65 6.70 26.16
C LYS A 120 36.37 7.36 26.70
N LYS A 121 35.87 8.43 26.08
CA LYS A 121 34.61 9.06 26.47
C LYS A 121 33.64 9.09 25.30
N GLY A 122 32.58 8.29 25.39
CA GLY A 122 31.44 8.27 24.46
C GLY A 122 31.46 7.05 23.53
N SER A 123 30.80 5.96 23.94
CA SER A 123 30.58 4.77 23.10
C SER A 123 29.68 5.04 21.87
N ASP A 124 29.10 6.23 21.74
CA ASP A 124 27.88 6.47 20.95
C ASP A 124 28.06 7.39 19.72
N ASP A 125 29.28 7.87 19.42
CA ASP A 125 29.48 8.93 18.41
C ASP A 125 29.81 8.44 16.97
N CYS A 126 29.69 7.15 16.64
CA CYS A 126 29.87 6.70 15.25
C CYS A 126 28.52 6.66 14.55
N PRO A 127 28.47 6.95 13.23
CA PRO A 127 27.19 7.01 12.52
C PRO A 127 26.45 5.67 12.62
N SER A 128 25.14 5.78 12.80
CA SER A 128 24.20 4.67 12.70
C SER A 128 24.27 4.04 11.31
N LEU A 129 23.97 2.75 11.24
CA LEU A 129 23.99 2.02 9.99
C LEU A 129 22.88 2.54 9.06
N GLU A 130 23.22 2.90 7.84
CA GLU A 130 22.27 3.26 6.80
C GLU A 130 21.84 2.02 6.02
N ILE A 131 20.52 1.83 5.86
CA ILE A 131 19.93 0.72 5.13
C ILE A 131 18.85 1.21 4.17
N LYS A 132 18.62 0.45 3.10
CA LYS A 132 17.49 0.67 2.18
C LYS A 132 16.33 -0.30 2.33
N ILE A 133 16.59 -1.51 2.79
CA ILE A 133 15.58 -2.53 3.06
C ILE A 133 15.58 -2.73 4.57
N MET A 134 14.51 -2.31 5.21
CA MET A 134 14.29 -2.47 6.64
C MET A 134 13.50 -3.76 6.89
N PRO A 135 13.93 -4.59 7.85
CA PRO A 135 13.16 -5.78 8.21
C PRO A 135 11.84 -5.40 8.89
N ALA A 136 10.80 -6.20 8.66
CA ALA A 136 9.47 -6.00 9.23
C ALA A 136 9.40 -6.30 10.75
N ASN A 137 10.30 -7.14 11.27
CA ASN A 137 10.33 -7.59 12.66
C ASN A 137 11.24 -6.72 13.55
N ILE A 138 11.06 -5.41 13.50
CA ILE A 138 11.94 -4.42 14.15
C ILE A 138 11.22 -3.67 15.27
N SER A 139 11.97 -3.29 16.32
CA SER A 139 11.43 -2.42 17.37
C SER A 139 11.18 -1.00 16.87
N THR A 140 10.25 -0.28 17.51
CA THR A 140 10.00 1.14 17.21
C THR A 140 11.28 1.97 17.31
N ALA A 141 12.10 1.72 18.32
CA ALA A 141 13.35 2.46 18.57
C ALA A 141 14.37 2.28 17.43
N GLU A 142 14.64 1.05 17.01
CA GLU A 142 15.54 0.79 15.88
C GLU A 142 14.98 1.29 14.55
N MET A 143 13.65 1.27 14.37
CA MET A 143 13.01 1.88 13.21
C MET A 143 13.34 3.37 13.11
N TYR A 144 13.25 4.12 14.23
CA TYR A 144 13.67 5.53 14.26
C TYR A 144 15.17 5.68 13.93
N THR A 145 16.04 4.84 14.47
CA THR A 145 17.49 4.91 14.18
C THR A 145 17.79 4.71 12.69
N TYR A 146 17.22 3.68 12.05
CA TYR A 146 17.43 3.45 10.61
C TYR A 146 16.80 4.54 9.74
N MET A 147 15.63 5.05 10.14
CA MET A 147 15.00 6.15 9.41
C MET A 147 15.78 7.46 9.54
N GLY A 148 16.31 7.76 10.73
CA GLY A 148 17.13 8.94 10.99
C GLY A 148 18.48 8.89 10.28
N ALA A 149 19.05 7.69 10.13
CA ALA A 149 20.28 7.46 9.37
C ALA A 149 20.08 7.51 7.84
N SER A 150 18.85 7.36 7.34
CA SER A 150 18.58 7.21 5.91
C SER A 150 18.45 8.56 5.20
N ASN A 151 19.30 8.78 4.19
CA ASN A 151 19.26 9.99 3.37
C ASN A 151 18.13 9.96 2.32
N HIS A 152 17.77 8.77 1.86
CA HIS A 152 16.93 8.56 0.69
C HIS A 152 15.73 7.65 0.95
N GLY A 153 15.34 7.54 2.22
CA GLY A 153 14.21 6.74 2.67
C GLY A 153 14.44 5.24 2.65
N VAL A 154 13.54 4.52 3.30
CA VAL A 154 13.64 3.07 3.53
C VAL A 154 12.42 2.34 2.98
N LEU A 155 12.62 1.08 2.59
CA LEU A 155 11.59 0.17 2.14
C LEU A 155 11.41 -0.94 3.18
N ILE A 156 10.18 -1.22 3.58
CA ILE A 156 9.82 -2.49 4.19
C ILE A 156 9.17 -3.36 3.11
N ILE A 157 9.71 -4.56 2.87
CA ILE A 157 9.12 -5.54 1.95
C ILE A 157 8.96 -6.88 2.66
N GLU A 158 7.71 -7.36 2.75
CA GLU A 158 7.40 -8.57 3.52
C GLU A 158 6.27 -9.38 2.87
N SER A 159 6.56 -10.63 2.49
CA SER A 159 5.58 -11.51 1.85
C SER A 159 4.53 -12.07 2.82
N GLU A 160 4.77 -11.98 4.13
CA GLU A 160 3.85 -12.45 5.15
C GLU A 160 3.49 -11.31 6.12
N ALA A 161 2.33 -10.70 5.88
CA ALA A 161 1.83 -9.58 6.69
C ALA A 161 1.78 -9.89 8.20
N ASP A 162 1.68 -11.16 8.62
CA ASP A 162 1.73 -11.56 10.03
C ASP A 162 3.01 -11.12 10.76
N THR A 163 4.14 -11.09 10.08
CA THR A 163 5.42 -10.63 10.66
C THR A 163 5.28 -9.20 11.17
N MET A 164 4.66 -8.31 10.38
CA MET A 164 4.37 -6.94 10.79
C MET A 164 3.19 -6.85 11.76
N SER A 165 2.14 -7.65 11.57
CA SER A 165 0.98 -7.67 12.47
C SER A 165 1.38 -8.04 13.91
N ASN A 166 2.34 -8.94 14.09
CA ASN A 166 2.87 -9.30 15.41
C ASN A 166 3.58 -8.12 16.09
N MET A 167 4.40 -7.35 15.35
CA MET A 167 5.03 -6.13 15.89
C MET A 167 3.99 -5.07 16.24
N LEU A 168 3.04 -4.88 15.33
CA LEU A 168 1.93 -3.96 15.50
C LEU A 168 1.01 -4.35 16.66
N ASN A 169 0.89 -5.62 17.05
CA ASN A 169 0.08 -5.99 18.22
C ASN A 169 0.71 -5.56 19.55
N ASN A 170 2.04 -5.50 19.62
CA ASN A 170 2.76 -5.14 20.84
C ASN A 170 2.78 -3.61 21.10
N ASP A 171 2.84 -2.79 20.04
CA ASP A 171 2.90 -1.32 20.15
C ASP A 171 2.08 -0.62 19.04
N TRP A 172 0.83 -1.08 18.86
CA TRP A 172 -0.06 -0.69 17.76
C TRP A 172 -0.16 0.83 17.59
N SER A 173 -0.34 1.53 18.69
CA SER A 173 -0.59 2.98 18.69
C SER A 173 0.60 3.73 18.10
N ASN A 174 1.83 3.39 18.51
CA ASN A 174 3.03 4.10 18.06
C ASN A 174 3.38 3.72 16.62
N TYR A 175 3.33 2.44 16.26
CA TYR A 175 3.72 2.01 14.92
C TYR A 175 2.72 2.48 13.85
N SER A 176 1.40 2.44 14.15
CA SER A 176 0.38 2.99 13.26
C SER A 176 0.50 4.51 13.08
N ASP A 177 0.90 5.24 14.13
CA ASP A 177 1.17 6.67 14.04
C ASP A 177 2.34 6.96 13.09
N ILE A 178 3.45 6.25 13.24
CA ILE A 178 4.62 6.37 12.36
C ILE A 178 4.23 6.13 10.91
N LEU A 179 3.57 5.02 10.59
CA LEU A 179 3.15 4.74 9.21
C LEU A 179 2.26 5.85 8.63
N ARG A 180 1.35 6.41 9.43
CA ARG A 180 0.44 7.47 8.98
C ARG A 180 1.17 8.79 8.70
N LYS A 181 2.14 9.15 9.54
CA LYS A 181 2.97 10.36 9.40
C LYS A 181 3.96 10.23 8.24
N CYS A 182 4.65 9.10 8.15
CA CYS A 182 5.58 8.83 7.04
C CYS A 182 4.92 8.89 5.67
N PHE A 183 3.64 8.47 5.56
CA PHE A 183 2.91 8.54 4.30
C PHE A 183 2.71 9.98 3.80
N HIS A 184 2.65 10.97 4.70
CA HIS A 184 2.56 12.40 4.35
C HIS A 184 3.87 13.15 4.54
N HIS A 185 4.95 12.45 4.89
CA HIS A 185 6.23 13.05 5.24
C HIS A 185 6.11 14.05 6.41
N GLU A 186 5.17 13.82 7.32
CA GLU A 186 5.02 14.61 8.55
C GLU A 186 6.19 14.29 9.50
N PRO A 187 6.78 15.30 10.19
CA PRO A 187 7.87 15.07 11.12
C PRO A 187 7.57 14.04 12.20
N ILE A 188 8.54 13.16 12.48
CA ILE A 188 8.48 12.18 13.57
C ILE A 188 9.69 12.34 14.48
N SER A 189 9.49 12.13 15.78
CA SER A 189 10.58 12.24 16.76
C SER A 189 10.41 11.24 17.89
N ILE A 190 11.53 10.75 18.41
CA ILE A 190 11.56 9.90 19.59
C ILE A 190 12.68 10.35 20.54
N SER A 191 12.42 10.26 21.85
CA SER A 191 13.42 10.51 22.88
C SER A 191 13.28 9.45 23.97
N ARG A 192 14.22 8.52 24.03
CA ARG A 192 14.22 7.41 25.01
C ARG A 192 15.54 7.40 25.77
N LYS A 193 15.49 7.92 27.00
CA LYS A 193 16.66 8.08 27.89
C LYS A 193 17.38 6.76 28.19
N MET A 194 16.64 5.67 28.40
CA MET A 194 17.23 4.36 28.74
C MET A 194 17.98 3.75 27.55
N GLU A 195 17.45 3.93 26.35
CA GLU A 195 18.04 3.43 25.10
C GLU A 195 19.05 4.43 24.50
N LYS A 196 19.17 5.62 25.10
CA LYS A 196 19.97 6.76 24.64
C LYS A 196 19.68 7.18 23.20
N ILE A 197 18.42 7.06 22.78
CA ILE A 197 17.99 7.43 21.42
C ILE A 197 17.32 8.80 21.48
N PHE A 198 17.77 9.71 20.63
CA PHE A 198 17.09 10.95 20.29
C PHE A 198 17.15 11.13 18.78
N GLU A 199 16.01 11.00 18.12
CA GLU A 199 15.88 11.18 16.67
C GLU A 199 14.78 12.21 16.39
N ASP A 200 15.05 13.14 15.48
CA ASP A 200 14.13 14.17 15.01
C ASP A 200 14.17 14.22 13.48
N ILE A 201 13.25 13.49 12.86
CA ILE A 201 13.22 13.23 11.42
C ILE A 201 12.17 14.14 10.80
N LYS A 202 12.63 15.16 10.07
CA LYS A 202 11.75 16.20 9.50
C LYS A 202 10.92 15.72 8.31
N GLU A 203 11.52 14.91 7.44
CA GLU A 203 10.88 14.43 6.21
C GLU A 203 11.02 12.90 6.12
N PRO A 204 10.30 12.14 6.96
CA PRO A 204 10.40 10.69 6.93
C PRO A 204 9.92 10.13 5.60
N LYS A 205 10.76 9.31 4.97
CA LYS A 205 10.50 8.66 3.67
C LYS A 205 10.46 7.15 3.89
N LEU A 206 9.26 6.59 3.91
CA LEU A 206 9.03 5.16 4.08
C LEU A 206 8.14 4.69 2.93
N SER A 207 8.51 3.58 2.31
CA SER A 207 7.63 2.82 1.44
C SER A 207 7.42 1.42 2.00
N LEU A 208 6.30 0.82 1.63
CA LEU A 208 5.88 -0.44 2.19
C LEU A 208 5.32 -1.34 1.09
N VAL A 209 5.78 -2.58 1.02
CA VAL A 209 5.28 -3.59 0.08
C VAL A 209 5.01 -4.86 0.84
N MET A 210 3.76 -5.25 0.95
CA MET A 210 3.40 -6.47 1.66
C MET A 210 2.41 -7.32 0.89
N SER A 211 2.45 -8.62 1.21
CA SER A 211 1.35 -9.51 0.88
C SER A 211 0.84 -10.25 2.12
N GLY A 212 -0.43 -10.62 2.09
CA GLY A 212 -1.04 -11.40 3.15
C GLY A 212 -2.35 -12.05 2.75
N THR A 213 -2.92 -12.82 3.65
CA THR A 213 -4.30 -13.32 3.52
C THR A 213 -5.29 -12.29 4.10
N PRO A 214 -6.59 -12.40 3.78
CA PRO A 214 -7.62 -11.55 4.37
C PRO A 214 -7.64 -11.57 5.92
N GLU A 215 -7.24 -12.67 6.56
CA GLU A 215 -7.16 -12.75 8.02
C GLU A 215 -5.99 -11.92 8.58
N GLN A 216 -4.82 -12.00 7.95
CA GLN A 216 -3.63 -11.22 8.31
C GLN A 216 -3.85 -9.72 8.11
N LEU A 217 -4.73 -9.36 7.17
CA LEU A 217 -5.16 -7.98 6.98
C LEU A 217 -5.97 -7.45 8.17
N LYS A 218 -6.87 -8.26 8.74
CA LYS A 218 -7.69 -7.85 9.91
C LYS A 218 -6.83 -7.52 11.12
N THR A 219 -5.70 -8.21 11.29
CA THR A 219 -4.76 -7.93 12.38
C THR A 219 -3.95 -6.66 12.11
N LEU A 220 -3.59 -6.40 10.85
CA LEU A 220 -2.90 -5.18 10.40
C LEU A 220 -3.83 -3.96 10.31
N ILE A 221 -5.14 -4.11 10.24
CA ILE A 221 -6.06 -2.96 10.08
C ILE A 221 -7.22 -3.15 11.04
N LYS A 222 -6.98 -2.77 12.30
CA LYS A 222 -7.93 -2.91 13.41
C LYS A 222 -9.21 -2.09 13.23
N SER A 223 -9.17 -1.01 12.45
CA SER A 223 -10.33 -0.14 12.21
C SER A 223 -10.19 0.62 10.90
N LYS A 224 -11.31 0.78 10.18
CA LYS A 224 -11.42 1.63 9.00
C LYS A 224 -11.25 3.12 9.32
N GLU A 225 -11.48 3.53 10.57
CA GLU A 225 -11.55 4.94 10.98
C GLU A 225 -10.20 5.55 11.37
N ASN A 226 -9.19 4.73 11.66
CA ASN A 226 -7.87 5.23 12.09
C ASN A 226 -7.05 5.89 10.96
N GLY A 227 -7.55 5.80 9.72
CA GLY A 227 -6.99 6.41 8.52
C GLY A 227 -5.79 5.66 7.91
N LEU A 228 -5.27 4.61 8.53
CA LEU A 228 -4.12 3.87 8.00
C LEU A 228 -4.49 3.14 6.70
N TYR A 229 -5.66 2.50 6.65
CA TYR A 229 -6.11 1.75 5.46
C TYR A 229 -6.14 2.60 4.19
N SER A 230 -6.65 3.83 4.28
CA SER A 230 -6.77 4.75 3.15
C SER A 230 -5.45 5.08 2.45
N ARG A 231 -4.31 4.83 3.11
CA ARG A 231 -2.96 5.12 2.61
C ARG A 231 -2.36 3.97 1.79
N PHE A 232 -2.98 2.80 1.79
CA PHE A 232 -2.51 1.65 1.02
C PHE A 232 -3.10 1.62 -0.40
N ILE A 233 -2.25 1.33 -1.37
CA ILE A 233 -2.62 0.70 -2.63
C ILE A 233 -2.98 -0.74 -2.32
N VAL A 234 -4.26 -1.09 -2.48
CA VAL A 234 -4.75 -2.43 -2.22
C VAL A 234 -4.98 -3.16 -3.53
N TYR A 235 -4.42 -4.36 -3.66
CA TYR A 235 -4.73 -5.29 -4.74
C TYR A 235 -5.20 -6.61 -4.13
N THR A 236 -6.53 -6.83 -4.11
CA THR A 236 -7.12 -8.07 -3.58
C THR A 236 -7.75 -8.94 -4.66
N PHE A 237 -7.73 -10.26 -4.48
CA PHE A 237 -8.45 -11.22 -5.33
C PHE A 237 -8.66 -12.53 -4.57
N ASP A 238 -9.70 -13.27 -4.92
CA ASP A 238 -10.05 -14.56 -4.33
C ASP A 238 -10.05 -15.68 -5.38
N GLU A 239 -8.92 -15.78 -6.10
CA GLU A 239 -8.69 -16.82 -7.10
C GLU A 239 -7.54 -17.72 -6.61
N ILE A 240 -7.78 -19.03 -6.57
CA ILE A 240 -6.73 -20.01 -6.30
C ILE A 240 -6.03 -20.30 -7.62
N SER A 241 -4.71 -20.17 -7.66
CA SER A 241 -3.93 -20.53 -8.84
C SER A 241 -4.04 -22.03 -9.07
N GLN A 242 -4.30 -22.44 -10.31
CA GLN A 242 -4.11 -23.85 -10.68
C GLN A 242 -2.65 -24.25 -10.44
N PHE A 243 -2.42 -25.53 -10.13
CA PHE A 243 -1.08 -26.07 -9.97
C PHE A 243 -0.31 -25.95 -11.30
N LYS A 244 0.71 -25.09 -11.31
CA LYS A 244 1.53 -24.84 -12.50
C LYS A 244 2.60 -25.91 -12.63
N ASN A 245 2.99 -26.22 -13.86
CA ASN A 245 4.20 -27.00 -14.09
C ASN A 245 5.44 -26.15 -13.71
N VAL A 246 5.90 -26.28 -12.46
CA VAL A 246 7.05 -25.54 -11.92
C VAL A 246 8.38 -25.88 -12.61
N PHE A 247 8.40 -26.96 -13.39
CA PHE A 247 9.58 -27.37 -14.15
C PHE A 247 9.60 -26.81 -15.58
N SER A 248 8.63 -25.96 -15.95
CA SER A 248 8.59 -25.36 -17.28
C SER A 248 9.88 -24.59 -17.60
N ILE A 249 10.39 -24.75 -18.81
CA ILE A 249 11.61 -24.06 -19.25
C ILE A 249 11.38 -22.55 -19.34
N SER A 250 10.15 -22.12 -19.63
CA SER A 250 9.75 -20.70 -19.73
C SER A 250 9.85 -19.93 -18.41
N THR A 251 9.88 -20.59 -17.25
CA THR A 251 10.01 -19.93 -15.93
C THR A 251 11.46 -19.82 -15.43
N ARG A 252 12.43 -20.48 -16.08
CA ARG A 252 13.82 -20.58 -15.59
C ARG A 252 14.59 -19.25 -15.61
N ASN A 253 14.12 -18.24 -16.33
CA ASN A 253 14.87 -16.99 -16.54
C ASN A 253 14.20 -15.73 -15.99
N ASN A 254 13.12 -15.87 -15.20
CA ASN A 254 12.39 -14.70 -14.72
C ASN A 254 13.27 -13.79 -13.85
N ASN A 255 14.19 -14.36 -13.05
CA ASN A 255 15.08 -13.54 -12.20
C ASN A 255 16.09 -12.73 -13.01
N ALA A 256 16.66 -13.28 -14.09
CA ALA A 256 17.65 -12.56 -14.88
C ALA A 256 17.08 -11.29 -15.53
N VAL A 257 15.81 -11.31 -15.94
CA VAL A 257 15.12 -10.10 -16.43
C VAL A 257 15.10 -9.02 -15.35
N PHE A 258 14.75 -9.37 -14.10
CA PHE A 258 14.75 -8.42 -13.00
C PHE A 258 16.17 -7.95 -12.65
N GLU A 259 17.16 -8.83 -12.68
CA GLU A 259 18.56 -8.48 -12.40
C GLU A 259 19.15 -7.51 -13.42
N GLU A 260 18.70 -7.61 -14.68
CA GLU A 260 19.08 -6.69 -15.76
C GLU A 260 18.41 -5.33 -15.57
N GLU A 261 17.09 -5.29 -15.36
CA GLU A 261 16.39 -4.03 -15.08
C GLU A 261 16.87 -3.38 -13.77
N ALA A 262 17.25 -4.17 -12.77
CA ALA A 262 17.85 -3.68 -11.52
C ALA A 262 19.15 -2.91 -11.75
N LYS A 263 19.93 -3.21 -12.81
CA LYS A 263 21.12 -2.42 -13.17
C LYS A 263 20.71 -1.01 -13.60
N GLN A 264 19.67 -0.89 -14.42
CA GLN A 264 19.18 0.40 -14.88
C GLN A 264 18.64 1.22 -13.71
N VAL A 265 17.84 0.58 -12.83
CA VAL A 265 17.31 1.22 -11.61
C VAL A 265 18.44 1.67 -10.68
N PHE A 266 19.49 0.85 -10.52
CA PHE A 266 20.68 1.23 -9.74
C PHE A 266 21.39 2.45 -10.32
N ASN A 267 21.63 2.48 -11.63
CA ASN A 267 22.27 3.62 -12.30
C ASN A 267 21.44 4.90 -12.15
N LEU A 268 20.11 4.80 -12.26
CA LEU A 268 19.21 5.93 -12.01
C LEU A 268 19.32 6.43 -10.57
N TYR A 269 19.31 5.51 -9.62
CA TYR A 269 19.44 5.83 -8.21
C TYR A 269 20.75 6.56 -7.92
N GLU A 270 21.89 6.07 -8.42
CA GLU A 270 23.19 6.72 -8.22
C GLU A 270 23.23 8.11 -8.87
N ALA A 271 22.70 8.25 -10.08
CA ALA A 271 22.64 9.53 -10.76
C ALA A 271 21.80 10.55 -9.98
N LEU A 272 20.65 10.13 -9.47
CA LEU A 272 19.77 10.96 -8.66
C LEU A 272 20.37 11.28 -7.28
N ALA A 273 20.93 10.30 -6.58
CA ALA A 273 21.57 10.49 -5.27
C ALA A 273 22.79 11.40 -5.35
N GLY A 274 23.51 11.39 -6.48
CA GLY A 274 24.65 12.25 -6.76
C GLY A 274 24.31 13.73 -7.00
N LEU A 275 23.03 14.08 -7.16
CA LEU A 275 22.59 15.48 -7.24
C LEU A 275 22.82 16.15 -5.88
N LYS A 276 23.88 16.95 -5.75
CA LYS A 276 24.36 17.59 -4.51
C LYS A 276 23.37 18.63 -3.94
N LYS A 277 22.18 18.18 -3.48
CA LYS A 277 21.02 18.97 -3.03
C LYS A 277 20.27 19.71 -4.15
N GLU A 278 20.50 19.33 -5.39
CA GLU A 278 19.67 19.81 -6.50
C GLU A 278 18.54 18.82 -6.73
N GLU A 279 17.37 19.14 -6.19
CA GLU A 279 16.20 18.30 -6.34
C GLU A 279 15.46 18.61 -7.64
N ILE A 280 14.80 17.59 -8.19
CA ILE A 280 14.03 17.65 -9.42
C ILE A 280 12.55 17.68 -9.06
N GLU A 281 11.86 18.75 -9.48
CA GLU A 281 10.44 18.92 -9.27
C GLU A 281 9.62 18.23 -10.38
N PHE A 282 8.84 17.23 -10.00
CA PHE A 282 7.82 16.63 -10.83
C PHE A 282 6.60 17.55 -10.96
N LYS A 283 6.16 17.78 -12.20
CA LYS A 283 5.01 18.65 -12.50
C LYS A 283 3.98 17.98 -13.39
N LEU A 284 2.72 18.19 -13.05
CA LEU A 284 1.60 17.97 -13.98
C LEU A 284 1.37 19.25 -14.79
N THR A 285 1.00 19.11 -16.05
CA THR A 285 0.54 20.24 -16.86
C THR A 285 -0.84 20.72 -16.40
N GLU A 286 -1.20 21.96 -16.69
CA GLU A 286 -2.53 22.51 -16.35
C GLU A 286 -3.68 21.66 -16.90
N ASN A 287 -3.53 21.10 -18.10
CA ASN A 287 -4.52 20.22 -18.72
C ASN A 287 -4.67 18.92 -17.93
N GLN A 288 -3.56 18.34 -17.47
CA GLN A 288 -3.57 17.14 -16.63
C GLN A 288 -4.20 17.44 -15.28
N VAL A 289 -3.91 18.59 -14.65
CA VAL A 289 -4.54 19.01 -13.39
C VAL A 289 -6.06 19.15 -13.55
N ARG A 290 -6.52 19.82 -14.61
CA ARG A 290 -7.97 19.93 -14.89
C ARG A 290 -8.63 18.56 -15.06
N LYS A 291 -7.97 17.65 -15.78
CA LYS A 291 -8.47 16.28 -15.95
C LYS A 291 -8.44 15.48 -14.64
N PHE A 292 -7.37 15.59 -13.87
CA PHE A 292 -7.22 14.95 -12.56
C PHE A 292 -8.38 15.33 -11.63
N LEU A 293 -8.65 16.63 -11.49
CA LEU A 293 -9.73 17.15 -10.66
C LEU A 293 -11.09 16.66 -11.16
N LYS A 294 -11.36 16.78 -12.48
CA LYS A 294 -12.62 16.30 -13.07
C LYS A 294 -12.88 14.83 -12.76
N GLU A 295 -11.88 13.97 -12.96
CA GLU A 295 -12.01 12.52 -12.76
C GLU A 295 -12.22 12.17 -11.28
N LEU A 296 -11.49 12.81 -10.36
CA LEU A 296 -11.71 12.62 -8.92
C LEU A 296 -13.09 13.11 -8.48
N THR A 297 -13.59 14.25 -8.99
CA THR A 297 -14.94 14.75 -8.69
C THR A 297 -16.02 13.78 -9.17
N VAL A 298 -15.87 13.20 -10.36
CA VAL A 298 -16.81 12.19 -10.87
C VAL A 298 -16.80 10.95 -9.97
N MET A 299 -15.63 10.44 -9.59
CA MET A 299 -15.52 9.30 -8.69
C MET A 299 -16.07 9.61 -7.28
N HIS A 300 -15.88 10.85 -6.80
CA HIS A 300 -16.47 11.31 -5.55
C HIS A 300 -17.99 11.22 -5.59
N GLY A 301 -18.64 11.76 -6.64
CA GLY A 301 -20.09 11.67 -6.81
C GLY A 301 -20.60 10.22 -6.80
N VAL A 302 -19.93 9.34 -7.54
CA VAL A 302 -20.27 7.89 -7.56
C VAL A 302 -20.17 7.27 -6.16
N ILE A 303 -19.11 7.58 -5.41
CA ILE A 303 -18.95 7.04 -4.04
C ILE A 303 -20.05 7.59 -3.12
N LEU A 304 -20.43 8.86 -3.23
CA LEU A 304 -21.50 9.43 -2.42
C LEU A 304 -22.85 8.75 -2.65
N ASP A 305 -23.16 8.43 -3.91
CA ASP A 305 -24.46 7.92 -4.32
C ASP A 305 -24.62 6.41 -4.08
N PHE A 306 -23.52 5.64 -4.18
CA PHE A 306 -23.58 4.18 -4.27
C PHE A 306 -22.74 3.42 -3.23
N HIS A 307 -21.89 4.11 -2.45
CA HIS A 307 -20.92 3.45 -1.55
C HIS A 307 -20.88 4.10 -0.15
N PRO A 308 -20.24 3.46 0.85
CA PRO A 308 -20.09 4.05 2.17
C PRO A 308 -19.34 5.38 2.15
N GLN A 309 -19.93 6.41 2.74
CA GLN A 309 -19.36 7.76 2.87
C GLN A 309 -17.98 7.78 3.53
N SER A 310 -17.74 6.86 4.46
CA SER A 310 -16.46 6.67 5.13
C SER A 310 -15.32 6.27 4.18
N PHE A 311 -15.64 5.75 2.98
CA PHE A 311 -14.67 5.45 1.93
C PHE A 311 -14.16 6.70 1.18
N ILE A 312 -14.76 7.87 1.37
CA ILE A 312 -14.27 9.14 0.77
C ILE A 312 -12.83 9.43 1.20
N SER A 313 -12.45 9.02 2.42
CA SER A 313 -11.05 9.11 2.88
C SER A 313 -10.07 8.36 1.98
N ASN A 314 -10.45 7.16 1.50
CA ASN A 314 -9.67 6.39 0.53
C ASN A 314 -9.56 7.11 -0.81
N LEU A 315 -10.65 7.69 -1.32
CA LEU A 315 -10.62 8.46 -2.57
C LEU A 315 -9.66 9.65 -2.47
N ASN A 316 -9.74 10.43 -1.39
CA ASN A 316 -8.88 11.62 -1.21
C ASN A 316 -7.38 11.23 -1.16
N ARG A 317 -7.05 10.12 -0.49
CA ARG A 317 -5.67 9.60 -0.48
C ARG A 317 -5.27 8.97 -1.81
N HIS A 318 -6.21 8.42 -2.58
CA HIS A 318 -5.95 7.96 -3.94
C HIS A 318 -5.57 9.09 -4.89
N GLY A 319 -6.03 10.33 -4.65
CA GLY A 319 -5.52 11.50 -5.37
C GLY A 319 -4.00 11.66 -5.23
N LEU A 320 -3.49 11.61 -4.00
CA LEU A 320 -2.05 11.66 -3.73
C LEU A 320 -1.31 10.43 -4.30
N ILE A 321 -1.89 9.23 -4.17
CA ILE A 321 -1.33 8.00 -4.75
C ILE A 321 -1.23 8.12 -6.28
N LEU A 322 -2.26 8.63 -6.96
CA LEU A 322 -2.23 8.87 -8.41
C LEU A 322 -1.09 9.82 -8.78
N PHE A 323 -0.93 10.92 -8.04
CA PHE A 323 0.16 11.86 -8.27
C PHE A 323 1.54 11.18 -8.11
N ARG A 324 1.73 10.37 -7.07
CA ARG A 324 2.97 9.59 -6.86
C ARG A 324 3.21 8.52 -7.92
N VAL A 325 2.17 7.79 -8.35
CA VAL A 325 2.28 6.81 -9.43
C VAL A 325 2.67 7.50 -10.74
N ALA A 326 2.06 8.65 -11.06
CA ALA A 326 2.45 9.44 -12.23
C ALA A 326 3.91 9.90 -12.16
N MET A 327 4.38 10.31 -10.98
CA MET A 327 5.78 10.66 -10.73
C MET A 327 6.71 9.47 -10.97
N ILE A 328 6.40 8.29 -10.42
CA ILE A 328 7.19 7.06 -10.61
C ILE A 328 7.26 6.68 -12.09
N LEU A 329 6.12 6.65 -12.78
CA LEU A 329 6.07 6.28 -14.20
C LEU A 329 6.87 7.27 -15.06
N THR A 330 6.75 8.56 -14.79
CA THR A 330 7.47 9.62 -15.51
C THR A 330 8.97 9.50 -15.28
N ALA A 331 9.40 9.22 -14.05
CA ALA A 331 10.81 9.05 -13.73
C ALA A 331 11.40 7.83 -14.46
N LEU A 332 10.73 6.68 -14.40
CA LEU A 332 11.18 5.47 -15.07
C LEU A 332 11.23 5.61 -16.60
N ARG A 333 10.30 6.38 -17.18
CA ARG A 333 10.31 6.61 -18.64
C ARG A 333 11.46 7.51 -19.08
N ASN A 334 11.87 8.44 -18.23
CA ASN A 334 12.95 9.38 -18.50
C ASN A 334 14.28 8.93 -17.89
N ILE A 335 14.43 7.64 -17.56
CA ILE A 335 15.59 7.11 -16.84
C ILE A 335 16.95 7.50 -17.44
N ASN A 336 17.05 7.57 -18.77
CA ASN A 336 18.29 7.94 -19.47
C ASN A 336 18.49 9.46 -19.62
N ASN A 337 17.47 10.26 -19.30
CA ASN A 337 17.42 11.70 -19.56
C ASN A 337 17.34 12.54 -18.28
N ILE A 338 17.00 11.96 -17.13
CA ILE A 338 16.75 12.69 -15.87
C ILE A 338 17.91 13.58 -15.42
N PRO A 339 19.19 13.18 -15.54
CA PRO A 339 20.28 14.09 -15.20
C PRO A 339 20.42 15.27 -16.18
N VAL A 340 19.78 15.20 -17.35
CA VAL A 340 19.89 16.16 -18.46
C VAL A 340 18.69 17.12 -18.53
N THR A 341 17.51 16.70 -18.06
CA THR A 341 16.25 17.45 -18.17
C THR A 341 16.15 18.73 -17.32
N GLY A 342 17.18 19.05 -16.53
CA GLY A 342 17.19 20.21 -15.64
C GLY A 342 16.49 19.94 -14.29
N LYS A 343 16.00 20.99 -13.64
CA LYS A 343 15.36 20.91 -12.30
C LYS A 343 13.90 20.50 -12.32
N GLU A 344 13.33 20.20 -13.48
CA GLU A 344 11.91 19.88 -13.63
C GLU A 344 11.71 18.58 -14.41
N LEU A 345 10.74 17.79 -13.98
CA LEU A 345 10.31 16.55 -14.62
C LEU A 345 8.81 16.65 -14.95
N VAL A 346 8.49 17.08 -16.17
CA VAL A 346 7.10 17.28 -16.59
C VAL A 346 6.47 15.95 -17.02
N CYS A 347 5.31 15.62 -16.45
CA CYS A 347 4.57 14.40 -16.75
C CYS A 347 4.05 14.38 -18.20
N SER A 348 4.28 13.28 -18.90
CA SER A 348 3.69 13.08 -20.23
C SER A 348 2.20 12.77 -20.12
N ASN A 349 1.42 13.10 -21.15
CA ASN A 349 -0.01 12.74 -21.18
C ASN A 349 -0.22 11.22 -21.12
N MET A 350 0.70 10.45 -21.70
CA MET A 350 0.66 8.99 -21.65
C MET A 350 0.84 8.49 -20.21
N ASP A 351 1.85 8.98 -19.49
CA ASP A 351 2.11 8.56 -18.11
C ASP A 351 1.00 9.01 -17.16
N PHE A 352 0.44 10.20 -17.35
CA PHE A 352 -0.70 10.68 -16.58
C PHE A 352 -1.93 9.78 -16.77
N ILE A 353 -2.29 9.47 -18.01
CA ILE A 353 -3.45 8.60 -18.31
C ILE A 353 -3.22 7.19 -17.78
N LEU A 354 -2.01 6.66 -17.95
CA LEU A 354 -1.64 5.35 -17.46
C LEU A 354 -1.72 5.26 -15.92
N ALA A 355 -1.21 6.28 -15.22
CA ALA A 355 -1.34 6.38 -13.77
C ALA A 355 -2.81 6.42 -13.33
N LEU A 356 -3.65 7.19 -14.05
CA LEU A 356 -5.08 7.28 -13.79
C LEU A 356 -5.79 5.94 -13.97
N GLU A 357 -5.49 5.19 -15.03
CA GLU A 357 -6.07 3.87 -15.29
C GLU A 357 -5.67 2.87 -14.19
N ILE A 358 -4.38 2.80 -13.87
CA ILE A 358 -3.84 1.91 -12.83
C ILE A 358 -4.47 2.22 -11.45
N THR A 359 -4.49 3.49 -11.05
CA THR A 359 -5.02 3.88 -9.73
C THR A 359 -6.53 3.75 -9.62
N LYS A 360 -7.28 3.87 -10.72
CA LYS A 360 -8.72 3.53 -10.74
C LYS A 360 -8.95 2.05 -10.43
N VAL A 361 -8.13 1.15 -10.98
CA VAL A 361 -8.18 -0.28 -10.62
C VAL A 361 -7.87 -0.44 -9.13
N PHE A 362 -6.78 0.14 -8.63
CA PHE A 362 -6.44 0.06 -7.20
C PHE A 362 -7.53 0.61 -6.27
N LEU A 363 -8.21 1.69 -6.64
CA LEU A 363 -9.32 2.23 -5.87
C LEU A 363 -10.50 1.25 -5.81
N LYS A 364 -10.81 0.55 -6.91
CA LYS A 364 -11.85 -0.50 -6.92
C LYS A 364 -11.47 -1.67 -6.00
N HIS A 365 -10.24 -2.17 -6.09
CA HIS A 365 -9.77 -3.24 -5.20
C HIS A 365 -9.81 -2.79 -3.73
N SER A 366 -9.43 -1.54 -3.45
CA SER A 366 -9.56 -0.93 -2.13
C SER A 366 -11.02 -0.88 -1.68
N LEU A 367 -11.96 -0.50 -2.55
CA LEU A 367 -13.38 -0.48 -2.20
C LEU A 367 -13.90 -1.88 -1.84
N VAL A 368 -13.51 -2.89 -2.60
CA VAL A 368 -13.98 -4.24 -2.32
C VAL A 368 -13.40 -4.76 -1.00
N THR A 369 -12.10 -4.60 -0.77
CA THR A 369 -11.52 -4.93 0.55
C THR A 369 -12.16 -4.10 1.66
N TYR A 370 -12.43 -2.81 1.44
CA TYR A 370 -13.12 -1.93 2.40
C TYR A 370 -14.47 -2.49 2.82
N ASN A 371 -15.25 -3.01 1.88
CA ASN A 371 -16.55 -3.60 2.16
C ASN A 371 -16.45 -4.97 2.85
N THR A 372 -15.35 -5.70 2.67
CA THR A 372 -15.12 -7.02 3.31
C THR A 372 -14.60 -6.95 4.74
N PHE A 373 -14.05 -5.81 5.14
CA PHE A 373 -13.75 -5.56 6.55
C PHE A 373 -15.08 -5.51 7.29
N ASP A 374 -15.28 -6.56 8.07
CA ASP A 374 -16.33 -6.63 9.05
C ASP A 374 -16.10 -5.50 10.06
N ASP A 375 -16.94 -4.48 10.04
CA ASP A 375 -16.83 -3.33 10.96
C ASP A 375 -17.12 -3.71 12.42
N GLY A 376 -17.25 -5.01 12.73
CA GLY A 376 -17.87 -5.48 13.97
C GLY A 376 -19.30 -4.93 14.12
N ILE A 377 -19.92 -4.52 13.01
CA ILE A 377 -21.26 -3.94 12.98
C ILE A 377 -22.29 -5.06 13.15
N LEU A 378 -22.04 -6.23 12.56
CA LEU A 378 -22.83 -7.45 12.65
C LEU A 378 -21.93 -8.61 13.07
N SER A 379 -22.40 -9.51 13.93
CA SER A 379 -21.73 -10.80 14.09
C SER A 379 -22.03 -11.71 12.89
N GLU A 380 -21.23 -12.75 12.64
CA GLU A 380 -21.50 -13.75 11.59
C GLU A 380 -22.93 -14.34 11.69
N ASN A 381 -23.44 -14.46 12.92
CA ASN A 381 -24.82 -14.88 13.19
C ASN A 381 -25.86 -13.80 12.84
N ASP A 382 -25.53 -12.52 12.97
CA ASP A 382 -26.41 -11.43 12.56
C ASP A 382 -26.48 -11.30 11.04
N GLU A 383 -25.37 -11.53 10.33
CA GLU A 383 -25.36 -11.54 8.87
C GLU A 383 -26.24 -12.66 8.32
N LYS A 384 -26.05 -13.91 8.76
CA LYS A 384 -26.90 -15.04 8.34
C LYS A 384 -28.39 -14.74 8.54
N LEU A 385 -28.72 -14.09 9.66
CA LEU A 385 -30.10 -13.71 9.98
C LEU A 385 -30.62 -12.57 9.10
N LEU A 386 -29.83 -11.54 8.86
CA LEU A 386 -30.20 -10.38 8.05
C LEU A 386 -30.29 -10.73 6.55
N PHE A 387 -29.41 -11.59 6.06
CA PHE A 387 -29.38 -12.05 4.67
C PHE A 387 -30.39 -13.16 4.38
N GLY A 388 -30.79 -13.94 5.38
CA GLY A 388 -31.93 -14.85 5.30
C GLY A 388 -33.29 -14.14 5.17
N LEU A 389 -33.35 -12.82 5.41
CA LEU A 389 -34.55 -12.02 5.22
C LEU A 389 -34.63 -11.40 3.82
N PRO A 390 -35.84 -11.25 3.25
CA PRO A 390 -36.01 -10.54 1.99
C PRO A 390 -35.51 -9.09 2.08
N PHE A 391 -35.18 -8.48 0.93
CA PHE A 391 -34.66 -7.10 0.87
C PHE A 391 -35.57 -6.07 1.58
N GLN A 392 -36.88 -6.28 1.52
CA GLN A 392 -37.86 -5.64 2.38
C GLN A 392 -38.56 -6.70 3.22
N PHE A 393 -38.56 -6.52 4.52
CA PHE A 393 -39.08 -7.51 5.45
C PHE A 393 -39.83 -6.84 6.59
N THR A 394 -40.80 -7.56 7.13
CA THR A 394 -41.60 -7.19 8.28
C THR A 394 -40.94 -7.70 9.56
N ARG A 395 -41.27 -7.07 10.69
CA ARG A 395 -40.90 -7.59 12.01
C ARG A 395 -41.35 -9.04 12.22
N ALA A 396 -42.51 -9.43 11.67
CA ALA A 396 -43.05 -10.77 11.81
C ALA A 396 -42.17 -11.81 11.09
N GLU A 397 -41.70 -11.50 9.88
CA GLU A 397 -40.77 -12.37 9.13
C GLU A 397 -39.42 -12.49 9.85
N ALA A 398 -38.91 -11.39 10.39
CA ALA A 398 -37.69 -11.38 11.18
C ALA A 398 -37.79 -12.27 12.43
N ILE A 399 -38.92 -12.22 13.15
CA ILE A 399 -39.18 -13.06 14.32
C ILE A 399 -39.31 -14.53 13.92
N LYS A 400 -40.04 -14.82 12.84
CA LYS A 400 -40.23 -16.20 12.36
C LYS A 400 -38.90 -16.85 11.98
N LEU A 401 -38.03 -16.10 11.29
CA LEU A 401 -36.68 -16.57 10.97
C LEU A 401 -35.84 -16.78 12.24
N ALA A 402 -35.92 -15.86 13.20
CA ALA A 402 -35.23 -15.99 14.48
C ALA A 402 -35.66 -17.25 15.26
N GLU A 403 -36.95 -17.56 15.29
CA GLU A 403 -37.49 -18.77 15.94
C GLU A 403 -36.95 -20.06 15.28
N MET A 404 -36.83 -20.09 13.95
CA MET A 404 -36.23 -21.22 13.22
C MET A 404 -34.76 -21.47 13.59
N HIS A 405 -34.06 -20.43 14.06
CA HIS A 405 -32.68 -20.49 14.50
C HIS A 405 -32.53 -20.55 16.03
N ASN A 406 -33.60 -20.86 16.78
CA ASN A 406 -33.63 -20.89 18.25
C ASN A 406 -33.24 -19.56 18.92
N ILE A 407 -33.49 -18.43 18.26
CA ILE A 407 -33.22 -17.09 18.79
C ILE A 407 -34.50 -16.55 19.46
N PRO A 408 -34.46 -16.17 20.75
CA PRO A 408 -35.63 -15.60 21.42
C PRO A 408 -36.12 -14.32 20.76
N LYS A 409 -37.44 -14.13 20.70
CA LYS A 409 -38.09 -12.94 20.14
C LYS A 409 -37.55 -11.62 20.69
N ARG A 410 -37.28 -11.55 22.00
CA ARG A 410 -36.70 -10.36 22.66
C ARG A 410 -35.32 -10.02 22.10
N THR A 411 -34.47 -11.03 21.91
CA THR A 411 -33.15 -10.89 21.30
C THR A 411 -33.25 -10.39 19.86
N MET A 412 -34.25 -10.87 19.10
CA MET A 412 -34.48 -10.40 17.74
C MET A 412 -34.95 -8.93 17.70
N ASP A 413 -35.82 -8.53 18.61
CA ASP A 413 -36.27 -7.13 18.72
C ASP A 413 -35.12 -6.18 19.08
N ASP A 414 -34.21 -6.62 19.96
CA ASP A 414 -33.03 -5.85 20.32
C ASP A 414 -32.02 -5.77 19.16
N LYS A 415 -31.86 -6.83 18.37
CA LYS A 415 -31.09 -6.82 17.11
C LYS A 415 -31.68 -5.84 16.10
N LEU A 416 -33.00 -5.84 15.88
CA LEU A 416 -33.65 -4.87 14.98
C LEU A 416 -33.43 -3.41 15.40
N LYS A 417 -33.46 -3.13 16.72
CA LYS A 417 -33.11 -1.80 17.24
C LYS A 417 -31.65 -1.45 16.98
N GLN A 418 -30.74 -2.40 17.18
CA GLN A 418 -29.32 -2.21 16.94
C GLN A 418 -29.04 -1.97 15.46
N TRP A 419 -29.61 -2.77 14.56
CA TRP A 419 -29.48 -2.63 13.11
C TRP A 419 -30.03 -1.31 12.60
N LYS A 420 -31.14 -0.83 13.19
CA LYS A 420 -31.68 0.50 12.93
C LYS A 420 -30.72 1.60 13.39
N LYS A 421 -30.17 1.49 14.61
CA LYS A 421 -29.21 2.47 15.16
C LYS A 421 -27.92 2.54 14.33
N LYS A 422 -27.48 1.40 13.79
CA LYS A 422 -26.28 1.27 12.95
C LYS A 422 -26.54 1.50 11.44
N TYR A 423 -27.74 1.95 11.05
CA TYR A 423 -28.13 2.21 9.65
C TYR A 423 -28.00 1.00 8.69
N ILE A 424 -28.02 -0.21 9.24
CA ILE A 424 -28.00 -1.47 8.50
C ILE A 424 -29.36 -1.71 7.84
N ILE A 425 -30.43 -1.32 8.54
CA ILE A 425 -31.80 -1.33 8.05
C ILE A 425 -32.44 0.05 8.21
N THR A 426 -33.32 0.40 7.28
CA THR A 426 -34.10 1.64 7.34
C THR A 426 -35.58 1.31 7.57
N PRO A 427 -36.26 1.94 8.54
CA PRO A 427 -37.71 1.78 8.66
C PRO A 427 -38.43 2.46 7.49
N ILE A 428 -39.28 1.73 6.78
CA ILE A 428 -40.16 2.30 5.75
C ILE A 428 -41.45 2.84 6.41
N ARG A 429 -42.05 2.02 7.28
CA ARG A 429 -43.21 2.33 8.11
C ARG A 429 -43.20 1.44 9.34
N GLN A 430 -44.13 1.63 10.27
CA GLN A 430 -44.14 0.85 11.52
C GLN A 430 -44.15 -0.66 11.24
N GLY A 431 -43.11 -1.36 11.73
CA GLY A 431 -42.97 -2.81 11.58
C GLY A 431 -42.50 -3.29 10.19
N LEU A 432 -42.20 -2.40 9.25
CA LEU A 432 -41.64 -2.72 7.93
C LEU A 432 -40.27 -2.07 7.75
N TYR A 433 -39.28 -2.90 7.43
CA TYR A 433 -37.88 -2.52 7.29
C TYR A 433 -37.37 -2.81 5.88
N ARG A 434 -36.35 -2.06 5.49
CA ARG A 434 -35.58 -2.29 4.26
C ARG A 434 -34.12 -2.48 4.62
N ARG A 435 -33.48 -3.52 4.10
CA ARG A 435 -32.02 -3.67 4.20
C ARG A 435 -31.37 -2.54 3.40
N ASN A 436 -30.36 -1.89 3.97
CA ASN A 436 -29.68 -0.81 3.28
C ASN A 436 -28.87 -1.37 2.09
N LYS A 437 -28.80 -0.64 0.98
CA LYS A 437 -28.17 -1.12 -0.26
C LYS A 437 -26.68 -1.40 -0.13
N ASN A 438 -26.04 -0.87 0.91
CA ASN A 438 -24.64 -1.13 1.26
C ASN A 438 -24.40 -2.55 1.83
N PHE A 439 -25.46 -3.30 2.16
CA PHE A 439 -25.43 -4.68 2.66
C PHE A 439 -26.26 -5.60 1.73
N MET A 440 -26.16 -5.37 0.42
CA MET A 440 -26.64 -6.32 -0.61
C MET A 440 -25.53 -7.31 -0.92
#